data_AF-A0A3M8DKS5-F1
#
_entry.id   AF-A0A3M8DKS5-F1
#
_cell.length_a   1.000
_cell.length_b   1.000
_cell.length_c   1.000
_cell.angle_alpha   90.00
_cell.angle_beta   90.00
_cell.angle_gamma   90.00
#
_symmetry.space_group_name_H-M   'P 1'
#
loop_
_entity.id
_entity.type
_entity.pdbx_description
1 polymer ?
#
loop_
_entity_poly.entity_id
_entity_poly.type
_entity_poly.pdbx_seq_one_letter_code
_entity_poly.pdbx_strand_id
1 'polypeptide(L)'
;MNRNRTTGLAIVAALSAALLGGCEAPSLGQLFSGEKTQASTEVSGQKPQQEEETNVVKKKQPSLEETIQMVDGVPTVTNPAELTVVVNKKRALPADYIPSDLVEPNVPFPFDEKVEKRMMRAEAAGALEKLFALAKEQGIELYAVSGYRSYRTQKSLFDTYVQTQGAEHAAAYSAVPGKSEHQTGLAMDVSGADAQTRLEESFASTPEGQWLAANCAKAGFIIRYVQGKEDITGYAYEPWHLRYVGTDIAEEIMSKGITLEDYFQQAETAQKQ
;
A
#
# COMPACT_ATOMS: atom_id res chain seq x y z
N MET A 1 -6.09 -27.79 57.44
CA MET A 1 -7.04 -27.32 58.47
C MET A 1 -6.97 -25.80 58.54
N ASN A 2 -8.14 -25.16 58.34
CA ASN A 2 -8.57 -23.77 58.63
C ASN A 2 -7.61 -22.60 58.33
N ARG A 3 -7.85 -21.75 57.32
CA ARG A 3 -8.91 -20.71 57.11
C ARG A 3 -9.00 -19.65 58.21
N ASN A 4 -9.03 -18.39 57.74
CA ASN A 4 -9.59 -17.14 58.30
C ASN A 4 -8.52 -16.03 58.36
N ARG A 5 -8.74 -14.77 57.93
CA ARG A 5 -9.96 -13.96 57.90
C ARG A 5 -9.97 -12.96 56.73
N THR A 6 -11.09 -12.91 56.04
CA THR A 6 -11.63 -11.77 55.29
C THR A 6 -12.28 -10.78 56.26
N THR A 7 -12.03 -9.49 56.06
CA THR A 7 -12.84 -8.38 56.62
C THR A 7 -13.37 -7.56 55.47
N GLY A 8 -14.69 -7.59 55.29
CA GLY A 8 -15.43 -6.60 54.53
C GLY A 8 -15.99 -5.55 55.48
N LEU A 9 -16.06 -4.30 55.03
CA LEU A 9 -16.99 -3.32 55.54
C LEU A 9 -17.32 -2.33 54.40
N ALA A 10 -18.59 -2.28 54.02
CA ALA A 10 -19.17 -1.28 53.15
C ALA A 10 -20.12 -0.43 54.00
N ILE A 11 -19.95 0.91 54.01
CA ILE A 11 -20.97 1.87 54.45
C ILE A 11 -20.90 3.12 53.55
N VAL A 12 -21.86 3.18 52.62
CA VAL A 12 -22.83 4.25 52.30
C VAL A 12 -22.49 5.73 52.56
N ALA A 13 -22.47 6.47 51.45
CA ALA A 13 -23.04 7.79 51.10
C ALA A 13 -22.87 9.04 52.00
N ALA A 14 -22.39 10.11 51.36
CA ALA A 14 -22.86 11.47 51.61
C ALA A 14 -22.92 12.26 50.29
N LEU A 15 -24.10 12.82 50.01
CA LEU A 15 -24.39 13.79 48.97
C LEU A 15 -23.62 15.10 49.22
N SER A 16 -23.16 15.76 48.16
CA SER A 16 -23.03 17.23 48.12
C SER A 16 -23.22 17.74 46.71
N ALA A 17 -23.95 18.86 46.64
CA ALA A 17 -24.68 19.36 45.50
C ALA A 17 -23.84 20.13 44.46
N ALA A 18 -24.36 20.06 43.23
CA ALA A 18 -24.34 21.02 42.12
C ALA A 18 -23.45 22.28 42.21
N LEU A 19 -22.69 22.51 41.13
CA LEU A 19 -22.69 23.80 40.43
C LEU A 19 -22.59 23.56 38.91
N LEU A 20 -23.56 24.14 38.21
CA LEU A 20 -23.70 24.17 36.77
C LEU A 20 -22.61 25.03 36.15
N GLY A 21 -21.95 24.51 35.13
CA GLY A 21 -21.02 25.25 34.28
C GLY A 21 -21.04 24.64 32.89
N GLY A 22 -22.03 25.05 32.08
CA GLY A 22 -22.04 24.75 30.66
C GLY A 22 -20.95 25.56 29.96
N CYS A 23 -19.97 24.87 29.40
CA CYS A 23 -19.11 25.41 28.36
C CYS A 23 -19.49 24.67 27.07
N GLU A 24 -20.35 25.30 26.28
CA GLU A 24 -20.55 24.93 24.88
C GLU A 24 -19.24 25.23 24.12
N ALA A 25 -18.68 24.21 23.49
CA ALA A 25 -17.58 24.37 22.55
C ALA A 25 -18.12 24.98 21.24
N PRO A 26 -17.50 26.04 20.70
CA PRO A 26 -17.94 26.61 19.44
C PRO A 26 -17.67 25.66 18.28
N SER A 27 -18.65 25.54 17.39
CA SER A 27 -18.60 24.72 16.19
C SER A 27 -17.63 25.28 15.14
N LEU A 28 -16.99 24.35 14.42
CA LEU A 28 -16.05 24.53 13.30
C LEU A 28 -16.74 25.08 12.03
N GLY A 29 -17.51 26.16 12.16
CA GLY A 29 -18.32 26.74 11.07
C GLY A 29 -18.08 28.22 10.78
N GLN A 30 -17.14 28.88 11.48
CA GLN A 30 -16.98 30.34 11.41
C GLN A 30 -15.53 30.84 11.21
N LEU A 31 -14.63 29.96 10.76
CA LEU A 31 -13.23 30.31 10.45
C LEU A 31 -12.96 30.65 8.96
N PHE A 32 -14.00 30.70 8.12
CA PHE A 32 -13.86 31.09 6.71
C PHE A 32 -14.90 32.15 6.33
N SER A 33 -14.73 33.35 6.87
CA SER A 33 -15.37 34.56 6.33
C SER A 33 -14.49 35.75 6.69
N GLY A 34 -13.50 36.01 5.82
CA GLY A 34 -12.68 37.21 5.84
C GLY A 34 -12.76 37.88 4.47
N GLU A 35 -13.46 39.01 4.45
CA GLU A 35 -13.65 39.93 3.33
C GLU A 35 -12.33 40.30 2.62
N LYS A 36 -12.37 40.38 1.28
CA LYS A 36 -11.37 41.12 0.49
C LYS A 36 -12.01 42.36 -0.11
N THR A 37 -11.59 43.51 0.41
CA THR A 37 -11.83 44.85 -0.12
C THR A 37 -10.99 45.10 -1.36
N GLN A 38 -11.58 45.80 -2.33
CA GLN A 38 -10.99 46.27 -3.58
C GLN A 38 -9.91 47.33 -3.36
N ALA A 39 -8.82 47.23 -4.12
CA ALA A 39 -8.03 48.38 -4.56
C ALA A 39 -7.36 48.04 -5.90
N SER A 40 -7.62 48.91 -6.88
CA SER A 40 -7.14 48.88 -8.25
C SER A 40 -5.72 49.41 -8.37
N THR A 41 -4.91 48.79 -9.23
CA THR A 41 -3.87 49.48 -10.02
C THR A 41 -3.45 48.58 -11.18
N GLU A 42 -3.62 49.11 -12.39
CA GLU A 42 -3.12 48.54 -13.64
C GLU A 42 -1.59 48.63 -13.70
N VAL A 43 -0.93 47.66 -14.34
CA VAL A 43 0.04 47.88 -15.44
C VAL A 43 0.38 46.52 -16.10
N SER A 44 0.00 46.44 -17.37
CA SER A 44 0.71 45.85 -18.53
C SER A 44 1.12 44.36 -18.55
N GLY A 45 0.40 43.60 -19.39
CA GLY A 45 1.03 42.92 -20.52
C GLY A 45 1.26 41.42 -20.40
N GLN A 46 0.19 40.61 -20.44
CA GLN A 46 0.30 39.18 -20.76
C GLN A 46 -0.71 38.78 -21.84
N LYS A 47 -0.17 38.05 -22.83
CA LYS A 47 -0.83 37.48 -24.01
C LYS A 47 -1.72 36.31 -23.56
N PRO A 48 -2.94 36.11 -24.08
CA PRO A 48 -3.82 35.06 -23.59
C PRO A 48 -3.31 33.68 -24.04
N GLN A 49 -2.91 32.84 -23.10
CA GLN A 49 -2.86 31.40 -23.29
C GLN A 49 -4.29 30.87 -23.18
N GLN A 50 -4.77 30.25 -24.25
CA GLN A 50 -5.97 29.44 -24.23
C GLN A 50 -5.77 28.31 -23.22
N GLU A 51 -6.65 28.25 -22.23
CA GLU A 51 -6.86 27.03 -21.43
C GLU A 51 -7.35 25.95 -22.39
N GLU A 52 -6.43 25.09 -22.84
CA GLU A 52 -6.81 23.79 -23.37
C GLU A 52 -7.38 22.99 -22.20
N GLU A 53 -8.71 22.89 -22.15
CA GLU A 53 -9.39 21.80 -21.47
C GLU A 53 -8.84 20.49 -22.05
N THR A 54 -7.85 19.91 -21.37
CA THR A 54 -7.39 18.56 -21.67
C THR A 54 -8.51 17.61 -21.28
N ASN A 55 -9.36 17.32 -22.25
CA ASN A 55 -10.27 16.20 -22.24
C ASN A 55 -9.40 14.92 -22.19
N VAL A 56 -8.98 14.53 -20.99
CA VAL A 56 -8.25 13.28 -20.76
C VAL A 56 -9.26 12.16 -21.03
N VAL A 57 -9.29 11.70 -22.27
CA VAL A 57 -9.94 10.45 -22.64
C VAL A 57 -9.27 9.37 -21.80
N LYS A 58 -9.91 8.95 -20.69
CA LYS A 58 -9.45 7.81 -19.88
C LYS A 58 -9.35 6.62 -20.82
N LYS A 59 -8.11 6.26 -21.17
CA LYS A 59 -7.82 5.12 -22.04
C LYS A 59 -8.44 3.88 -21.38
N LYS A 60 -9.26 3.13 -22.12
CA LYS A 60 -9.90 1.90 -21.64
C LYS A 60 -8.82 0.96 -21.11
N GLN A 61 -8.85 0.64 -19.81
CA GLN A 61 -7.98 -0.37 -19.25
C GLN A 61 -8.46 -1.77 -19.69
N PRO A 62 -7.54 -2.66 -20.11
CA PRO A 62 -7.91 -4.00 -20.53
C PRO A 62 -8.34 -4.86 -19.33
N SER A 63 -9.21 -5.82 -19.61
CA SER A 63 -9.71 -6.83 -18.67
C SER A 63 -8.58 -7.74 -18.17
N LEU A 64 -8.80 -8.43 -17.04
CA LEU A 64 -7.86 -9.46 -16.57
C LEU A 64 -7.78 -10.61 -17.57
N GLU A 65 -8.88 -11.05 -18.14
CA GLU A 65 -8.96 -12.11 -19.16
C GLU A 65 -8.29 -11.68 -20.47
N GLU A 66 -8.34 -10.40 -20.84
CA GLU A 66 -7.68 -9.87 -22.04
C GLU A 66 -6.14 -9.81 -21.90
N THR A 67 -5.63 -9.84 -20.68
CA THR A 67 -4.21 -9.65 -20.36
C THR A 67 -3.48 -10.90 -19.93
N ILE A 68 -4.00 -12.09 -20.26
CA ILE A 68 -3.42 -13.38 -19.91
C ILE A 68 -3.36 -14.33 -21.10
N GLN A 69 -2.30 -15.14 -21.18
CA GLN A 69 -2.09 -16.18 -22.19
C GLN A 69 -1.43 -17.41 -21.56
N MET A 70 -1.50 -18.56 -22.23
CA MET A 70 -0.79 -19.78 -21.78
C MET A 70 0.60 -19.84 -22.40
N VAL A 71 1.65 -19.83 -21.58
CA VAL A 71 3.04 -20.05 -21.99
C VAL A 71 3.53 -21.32 -21.30
N ASP A 72 3.83 -22.36 -22.09
CA ASP A 72 4.26 -23.68 -21.57
C ASP A 72 3.34 -24.26 -20.48
N GLY A 73 2.02 -24.06 -20.63
CA GLY A 73 1.03 -24.52 -19.65
C GLY A 73 0.91 -23.65 -18.39
N VAL A 74 1.58 -22.51 -18.32
CA VAL A 74 1.47 -21.51 -17.25
C VAL A 74 0.64 -20.32 -17.72
N PRO A 75 -0.38 -19.87 -16.98
CA PRO A 75 -1.08 -18.63 -17.27
C PRO A 75 -0.17 -17.43 -16.98
N THR A 76 0.22 -16.72 -18.03
CA THR A 76 1.22 -15.65 -18.02
C THR A 76 0.63 -14.35 -18.54
N VAL A 77 0.92 -13.24 -17.87
CA VAL A 77 0.43 -11.91 -18.25
C VAL A 77 1.07 -11.44 -19.56
N THR A 78 0.30 -10.73 -20.39
CA THR A 78 0.77 -10.18 -21.67
C THR A 78 1.29 -8.75 -21.57
N ASN A 79 1.06 -8.10 -20.44
CA ASN A 79 1.36 -6.69 -20.19
C ASN A 79 2.30 -6.48 -19.00
N PRO A 80 3.46 -7.17 -18.92
CA PRO A 80 4.30 -7.19 -17.71
C PRO A 80 4.88 -5.81 -17.32
N ALA A 81 4.99 -4.88 -18.28
CA ALA A 81 5.51 -3.54 -18.08
C ALA A 81 4.47 -2.51 -17.61
N GLU A 82 3.18 -2.85 -17.61
CA GLU A 82 2.13 -1.94 -17.15
C GLU A 82 2.18 -1.77 -15.62
N LEU A 83 2.05 -0.53 -15.14
CA LEU A 83 2.04 -0.22 -13.70
C LEU A 83 0.92 -0.97 -12.96
N THR A 84 -0.16 -1.29 -13.68
CA THR A 84 -1.34 -1.93 -13.14
C THR A 84 -1.39 -3.44 -13.37
N VAL A 85 -0.29 -4.06 -13.83
CA VAL A 85 -0.23 -5.51 -14.07
C VAL A 85 -0.65 -6.29 -12.81
N VAL A 86 -1.57 -7.24 -12.96
CA VAL A 86 -2.00 -8.10 -11.84
C VAL A 86 -1.24 -9.41 -11.89
N VAL A 87 -0.37 -9.61 -10.89
CA VAL A 87 0.44 -10.82 -10.69
C VAL A 87 -0.01 -11.46 -9.37
N ASN A 88 -0.33 -12.75 -9.41
CA ASN A 88 -0.80 -13.50 -8.23
C ASN A 88 -0.70 -15.02 -8.47
N LYS A 89 -1.28 -15.85 -7.58
CA LYS A 89 -1.26 -17.32 -7.71
C LYS A 89 -1.85 -17.85 -9.03
N LYS A 90 -2.65 -17.07 -9.76
CA LYS A 90 -3.29 -17.44 -11.03
C LYS A 90 -2.66 -16.77 -12.25
N ARG A 91 -1.80 -15.76 -12.07
CA ARG A 91 -1.27 -14.91 -13.15
C ARG A 91 0.23 -14.70 -12.95
N ALA A 92 1.05 -15.33 -13.78
CA ALA A 92 2.50 -15.25 -13.71
C ALA A 92 3.08 -14.17 -14.62
N LEU A 93 4.23 -13.62 -14.27
CA LEU A 93 5.11 -12.89 -15.17
C LEU A 93 5.91 -13.86 -16.05
N PRO A 94 6.35 -13.42 -17.24
CA PRO A 94 7.38 -14.13 -18.01
C PRO A 94 8.63 -14.36 -17.16
N ALA A 95 9.26 -15.52 -17.31
CA ALA A 95 10.41 -15.91 -16.49
C ALA A 95 11.64 -15.03 -16.73
N ASP A 96 11.75 -14.45 -17.91
CA ASP A 96 12.81 -13.55 -18.36
C ASP A 96 12.47 -12.07 -18.15
N TYR A 97 11.29 -11.75 -17.62
CA TYR A 97 10.90 -10.36 -17.40
C TYR A 97 11.73 -9.72 -16.28
N ILE A 98 12.44 -8.66 -16.66
CA ILE A 98 13.18 -7.75 -15.79
C ILE A 98 12.80 -6.32 -16.20
N PRO A 99 12.28 -5.48 -15.29
CA PRO A 99 12.00 -4.09 -15.62
C PRO A 99 13.28 -3.35 -16.05
N SER A 100 13.19 -2.57 -17.12
CA SER A 100 14.34 -1.84 -17.68
C SER A 100 14.70 -0.56 -16.92
N ASP A 101 13.83 -0.11 -16.02
CA ASP A 101 13.87 1.17 -15.30
C ASP A 101 14.09 0.99 -13.80
N LEU A 102 14.75 -0.09 -13.38
CA LEU A 102 15.07 -0.34 -11.97
C LEU A 102 16.10 0.68 -11.45
N VAL A 103 15.77 1.33 -10.33
CA VAL A 103 16.63 2.25 -9.58
C VAL A 103 16.55 1.94 -8.09
N GLU A 104 17.56 2.37 -7.34
CA GLU A 104 17.52 2.35 -5.88
C GLU A 104 16.82 3.63 -5.38
N PRO A 105 15.69 3.55 -4.65
CA PRO A 105 15.05 4.71 -4.05
C PRO A 105 15.93 5.28 -2.94
N ASN A 106 15.94 6.60 -2.80
CA ASN A 106 16.64 7.32 -1.76
C ASN A 106 15.85 7.31 -0.44
N VAL A 107 15.71 6.13 0.17
CA VAL A 107 15.05 5.91 1.45
C VAL A 107 15.92 5.05 2.38
N PRO A 108 15.70 5.10 3.71
CA PRO A 108 16.41 4.23 4.64
C PRO A 108 16.14 2.74 4.39
N PHE A 109 17.21 1.95 4.40
CA PHE A 109 17.19 0.49 4.47
C PHE A 109 17.93 0.05 5.74
N PRO A 110 17.57 -1.07 6.37
CA PRO A 110 18.23 -1.53 7.59
C PRO A 110 19.55 -2.30 7.33
N PHE A 111 20.08 -2.17 6.12
CA PHE A 111 21.26 -2.85 5.63
C PHE A 111 21.89 -1.98 4.55
N ASP A 112 23.20 -2.11 4.31
CA ASP A 112 23.97 -1.23 3.41
C ASP A 112 24.31 -1.88 2.08
N GLU A 113 24.18 -3.21 1.98
CA GLU A 113 24.57 -3.98 0.81
C GLU A 113 23.77 -3.57 -0.42
N LYS A 114 24.47 -3.37 -1.54
CA LYS A 114 23.86 -3.06 -2.83
C LYS A 114 23.36 -4.34 -3.50
N VAL A 115 22.13 -4.70 -3.18
CA VAL A 115 21.46 -5.94 -3.62
C VAL A 115 20.14 -5.63 -4.34
N GLU A 116 19.66 -6.57 -5.17
CA GLU A 116 18.47 -6.38 -6.01
C GLU A 116 17.22 -5.97 -5.20
N LYS A 117 17.09 -6.43 -3.95
CA LYS A 117 15.97 -6.09 -3.06
C LYS A 117 15.96 -4.62 -2.60
N ARG A 118 16.93 -3.80 -3.00
CA ARG A 118 16.87 -2.34 -2.86
C ARG A 118 16.25 -1.65 -4.05
N MET A 119 16.01 -2.37 -5.16
CA MET A 119 15.61 -1.76 -6.41
C MET A 119 14.09 -1.69 -6.53
N MET A 120 13.60 -0.67 -7.22
CA MET A 120 12.21 -0.55 -7.68
C MET A 120 12.20 0.09 -9.06
N ARG A 121 11.10 -0.01 -9.80
CA ARG A 121 10.90 0.80 -11.00
C ARG A 121 10.93 2.28 -10.65
N ALA A 122 11.55 3.10 -11.49
CA ALA A 122 11.83 4.51 -11.22
C ALA A 122 10.62 5.33 -10.75
N GLU A 123 9.45 5.11 -11.34
CA GLU A 123 8.22 5.81 -10.95
C GLU A 123 7.78 5.44 -9.52
N ALA A 124 7.78 4.15 -9.19
CA ALA A 124 7.48 3.65 -7.86
C ALA A 124 8.53 4.07 -6.83
N ALA A 125 9.82 4.11 -7.21
CA ALA A 125 10.90 4.60 -6.37
C ALA A 125 10.69 6.07 -5.95
N GLY A 126 10.43 6.96 -6.93
CA GLY A 126 10.16 8.37 -6.65
C GLY A 126 8.87 8.59 -5.84
N ALA A 127 7.87 7.72 -6.01
CA ALA A 127 6.68 7.72 -5.17
C ALA A 127 6.98 7.28 -3.72
N LEU A 128 7.82 6.26 -3.54
CA LEU A 128 8.22 5.76 -2.23
C LEU A 128 9.00 6.83 -1.46
N GLU A 129 9.90 7.54 -2.12
CA GLU A 129 10.65 8.67 -1.53
C GLU A 129 9.72 9.76 -1.00
N LYS A 130 8.67 10.12 -1.75
CA LYS A 130 7.65 11.09 -1.31
C LYS A 130 6.87 10.57 -0.10
N LEU A 131 6.49 9.29 -0.10
CA LEU A 131 5.79 8.67 1.03
C LEU A 131 6.65 8.70 2.30
N PHE A 132 7.93 8.35 2.20
CA PHE A 132 8.87 8.34 3.31
C PHE A 132 9.19 9.75 3.82
N ALA A 133 9.30 10.73 2.92
CA ALA A 133 9.45 12.14 3.31
C ALA A 133 8.23 12.62 4.12
N LEU A 134 7.01 12.32 3.67
CA LEU A 134 5.79 12.66 4.38
C LEU A 134 5.69 11.96 5.75
N ALA A 135 6.10 10.70 5.83
CA ALA A 135 6.18 9.96 7.09
C ALA A 135 7.10 10.68 8.08
N LYS A 136 8.31 11.02 7.62
CA LYS A 136 9.33 11.71 8.41
C LYS A 136 8.86 13.07 8.92
N GLU A 137 8.18 13.85 8.07
CA GLU A 137 7.58 15.14 8.46
C GLU A 137 6.56 15.00 9.61
N GLN A 138 5.92 13.83 9.72
CA GLN A 138 4.94 13.50 10.74
C GLN A 138 5.54 12.70 11.91
N GLY A 139 6.87 12.60 11.99
CA GLY A 139 7.56 11.88 13.06
C GLY A 139 7.47 10.36 12.96
N ILE A 140 7.10 9.82 11.78
CA ILE A 140 7.04 8.39 11.49
C ILE A 140 8.31 7.97 10.77
N GLU A 141 9.02 6.99 11.32
CA GLU A 141 10.27 6.47 10.76
C GLU A 141 10.02 5.13 10.07
N LEU A 142 10.19 5.11 8.74
CA LEU A 142 9.99 3.92 7.91
C LEU A 142 11.32 3.40 7.36
N TYR A 143 11.38 2.09 7.16
CA TYR A 143 12.48 1.39 6.52
C TYR A 143 11.97 0.57 5.34
N ALA A 144 12.59 0.72 4.18
CA ALA A 144 12.42 -0.21 3.07
C ALA A 144 13.18 -1.51 3.35
N VAL A 145 12.57 -2.66 3.10
CA VAL A 145 13.13 -3.97 3.47
C VAL A 145 13.40 -4.84 2.23
N SER A 146 12.43 -4.94 1.33
CA SER A 146 12.55 -5.79 0.13
C SER A 146 11.68 -5.28 -1.04
N GLY A 147 12.35 -4.72 -2.04
CA GLY A 147 11.78 -4.29 -3.32
C GLY A 147 11.84 -5.38 -4.38
N TYR A 148 12.55 -5.12 -5.48
CA TYR A 148 12.65 -6.03 -6.63
C TYR A 148 13.30 -7.36 -6.26
N ARG A 149 12.75 -8.44 -6.83
CA ARG A 149 13.31 -9.79 -6.72
C ARG A 149 13.17 -10.49 -8.05
N SER A 150 14.30 -10.85 -8.66
CA SER A 150 14.28 -11.53 -9.96
C SER A 150 13.59 -12.91 -9.88
N TYR A 151 13.11 -13.38 -11.04
CA TYR A 151 12.57 -14.73 -11.18
C TYR A 151 13.55 -15.78 -10.66
N ARG A 152 14.84 -15.64 -10.98
CA ARG A 152 15.90 -16.57 -10.57
C ARG A 152 16.03 -16.62 -9.04
N THR A 153 16.05 -15.48 -8.36
CA THR A 153 16.10 -15.44 -6.91
C THR A 153 14.85 -16.03 -6.29
N GLN A 154 13.66 -15.70 -6.82
CA GLN A 154 12.41 -16.31 -6.35
C GLN A 154 12.41 -17.82 -6.55
N LYS A 155 12.99 -18.33 -7.65
CA LYS A 155 13.16 -19.76 -7.90
C LYS A 155 14.08 -20.40 -6.87
N SER A 156 15.26 -19.83 -6.62
CA SER A 156 16.17 -20.36 -5.61
C SER A 156 15.52 -20.39 -4.22
N LEU A 157 14.81 -19.33 -3.83
CA LEU A 157 14.06 -19.27 -2.57
C LEU A 157 13.00 -20.37 -2.50
N PHE A 158 12.18 -20.49 -3.54
CA PHE A 158 11.11 -21.49 -3.61
C PHE A 158 11.66 -22.92 -3.57
N ASP A 159 12.71 -23.22 -4.34
CA ASP A 159 13.35 -24.54 -4.36
C ASP A 159 13.89 -24.91 -2.96
N THR A 160 14.47 -23.96 -2.22
CA THR A 160 14.91 -24.18 -0.83
C THR A 160 13.75 -24.52 0.09
N TYR A 161 12.60 -23.84 -0.02
CA TYR A 161 11.41 -24.20 0.77
C TYR A 161 10.86 -25.58 0.39
N VAL A 162 10.83 -25.92 -0.90
CA VAL A 162 10.41 -27.26 -1.34
C VAL A 162 11.30 -28.33 -0.73
N GLN A 163 12.62 -28.13 -0.74
CA GLN A 163 13.58 -29.09 -0.19
C GLN A 163 13.47 -29.24 1.33
N THR A 164 13.17 -28.16 2.05
CA THR A 164 13.20 -28.15 3.52
C THR A 164 11.85 -28.42 4.16
N GLN A 165 10.75 -28.08 3.49
CA GLN A 165 9.39 -28.05 4.06
C GLN A 165 8.34 -28.74 3.17
N GLY A 166 8.70 -29.17 1.95
CA GLY A 166 7.80 -29.83 1.00
C GLY A 166 7.07 -28.86 0.07
N ALA A 167 6.64 -29.37 -1.08
CA ALA A 167 6.12 -28.54 -2.18
C ALA A 167 4.80 -27.83 -1.86
N GLU A 168 3.87 -28.52 -1.20
CA GLU A 168 2.58 -27.93 -0.82
C GLU A 168 2.76 -26.78 0.18
N HIS A 169 3.62 -26.97 1.18
CA HIS A 169 3.96 -25.93 2.14
C HIS A 169 4.66 -24.75 1.45
N ALA A 170 5.66 -25.02 0.61
CA ALA A 170 6.36 -23.98 -0.14
C ALA A 170 5.40 -23.12 -0.98
N ALA A 171 4.42 -23.73 -1.67
CA ALA A 171 3.43 -23.01 -2.47
C ALA A 171 2.37 -22.25 -1.65
N ALA A 172 2.18 -22.61 -0.39
CA ALA A 172 1.30 -21.88 0.52
C ALA A 172 1.95 -20.59 1.02
N TYR A 173 3.23 -20.66 1.41
CA TYR A 173 3.95 -19.57 2.12
C TYR A 173 4.93 -18.78 1.25
N SER A 174 5.32 -19.30 0.09
CA SER A 174 6.23 -18.62 -0.84
C SER A 174 5.62 -18.57 -2.24
N ALA A 175 5.73 -17.40 -2.87
CA ALA A 175 5.28 -17.25 -4.25
C ALA A 175 6.03 -18.23 -5.16
N VAL A 176 5.29 -18.97 -5.99
CA VAL A 176 5.88 -19.74 -7.09
C VAL A 176 6.61 -18.74 -8.02
N PRO A 177 7.77 -19.10 -8.60
CA PRO A 177 8.50 -18.21 -9.51
C PRO A 177 7.61 -17.68 -10.64
N GLY A 178 7.69 -16.38 -10.91
CA GLY A 178 6.78 -15.67 -11.82
C GLY A 178 5.50 -15.15 -11.15
N LYS A 179 5.11 -15.65 -9.97
CA LYS A 179 3.86 -15.27 -9.27
C LYS A 179 4.07 -14.31 -8.10
N SER A 180 5.29 -13.79 -7.94
CA SER A 180 5.64 -12.78 -6.93
C SER A 180 5.55 -11.39 -7.53
N GLU A 181 4.86 -10.47 -6.84
CA GLU A 181 4.84 -9.08 -7.27
C GLU A 181 6.20 -8.39 -7.18
N HIS A 182 7.13 -8.87 -6.35
CA HIS A 182 8.49 -8.29 -6.30
C HIS A 182 9.20 -8.34 -7.66
N GLN A 183 8.88 -9.31 -8.53
CA GLN A 183 9.46 -9.35 -9.88
C GLN A 183 8.98 -8.19 -10.77
N THR A 184 7.85 -7.55 -10.45
CA THR A 184 7.39 -6.35 -11.19
C THR A 184 8.28 -5.13 -10.95
N GLY A 185 9.03 -5.10 -9.83
CA GLY A 185 9.69 -3.89 -9.33
C GLY A 185 8.73 -2.80 -8.84
N LEU A 186 7.44 -3.09 -8.70
CA LEU A 186 6.40 -2.18 -8.21
C LEU A 186 5.99 -2.46 -6.76
N ALA A 187 6.54 -3.52 -6.16
CA ALA A 187 6.31 -3.88 -4.77
C ALA A 187 7.48 -3.46 -3.88
N MET A 188 7.18 -3.05 -2.64
CA MET A 188 8.16 -2.81 -1.60
C MET A 188 7.60 -3.25 -0.25
N ASP A 189 8.33 -4.12 0.42
CA ASP A 189 8.09 -4.42 1.83
C ASP A 189 8.65 -3.29 2.69
N VAL A 190 7.81 -2.75 3.58
CA VAL A 190 8.14 -1.64 4.47
C VAL A 190 7.94 -2.04 5.93
N SER A 191 8.83 -1.58 6.80
CA SER A 191 8.73 -1.79 8.24
C SER A 191 8.95 -0.46 8.99
N GLY A 192 8.68 -0.46 10.29
CA GLY A 192 8.93 0.68 11.19
C GLY A 192 10.26 0.54 11.92
N ALA A 193 10.70 1.61 12.58
CA ALA A 193 11.91 1.59 13.41
C ALA A 193 11.78 0.58 14.57
N ASP A 194 10.60 0.52 15.20
CA ASP A 194 10.34 -0.32 16.37
C ASP A 194 10.18 -1.80 16.04
N ALA A 195 9.80 -2.13 14.80
CA ALA A 195 9.55 -3.51 14.38
C ALA A 195 10.83 -4.36 14.24
N GLN A 196 12.02 -3.77 14.46
CA GLN A 196 13.30 -4.40 14.16
C GLN A 196 13.33 -4.95 12.72
N THR A 197 12.63 -4.28 11.79
CA THR A 197 12.53 -4.65 10.37
C THR A 197 11.78 -5.95 10.10
N ARG A 198 11.04 -6.46 11.09
CA ARG A 198 10.19 -7.64 10.92
C ARG A 198 9.02 -7.33 10.00
N LEU A 199 8.73 -8.30 9.13
CA LEU A 199 7.60 -8.31 8.19
C LEU A 199 6.57 -9.31 8.72
N GLU A 200 5.75 -8.84 9.65
CA GLU A 200 4.77 -9.65 10.38
C GLU A 200 3.43 -8.89 10.48
N GLU A 201 2.33 -9.62 10.67
CA GLU A 201 0.99 -9.00 10.78
C GLU A 201 0.90 -8.00 11.94
N SER A 202 1.71 -8.19 12.98
CA SER A 202 1.84 -7.29 14.12
C SER A 202 2.22 -5.84 13.71
N PHE A 203 2.86 -5.67 12.54
CA PHE A 203 3.17 -4.35 11.99
C PHE A 203 1.91 -3.49 11.83
N ALA A 204 0.76 -4.07 11.49
CA ALA A 204 -0.52 -3.34 11.37
C ALA A 204 -0.94 -2.60 12.65
N SER A 205 -0.45 -3.04 13.81
CA SER A 205 -0.78 -2.46 15.12
C SER A 205 0.24 -1.40 15.58
N THR A 206 1.34 -1.22 14.84
CA THR A 206 2.36 -0.20 15.15
C THR A 206 1.91 1.18 14.66
N PRO A 207 2.43 2.28 15.26
CA PRO A 207 2.21 3.63 14.74
C PRO A 207 2.54 3.76 13.25
N GLU A 208 3.65 3.14 12.81
CA GLU A 208 4.11 3.16 11.43
C GLU A 208 3.16 2.43 10.49
N GLY A 209 2.72 1.23 10.84
CA GLY A 209 1.79 0.44 10.03
C GLY A 209 0.41 1.09 9.91
N GLN A 210 -0.12 1.65 11.01
CA GLN A 210 -1.37 2.41 11.00
C GLN A 210 -1.26 3.67 10.13
N TRP A 211 -0.15 4.39 10.27
CA TRP A 211 0.13 5.56 9.44
C TRP A 211 0.22 5.20 7.97
N LEU A 212 0.92 4.11 7.64
CA LEU A 212 1.11 3.65 6.28
C LEU A 212 -0.22 3.28 5.63
N ALA A 213 -1.08 2.51 6.31
CA ALA A 213 -2.40 2.15 5.82
C ALA A 213 -3.30 3.37 5.54
N ALA A 214 -3.13 4.47 6.30
CA ALA A 214 -3.89 5.69 6.13
C ALA A 214 -3.34 6.65 5.05
N ASN A 215 -2.07 6.52 4.65
CA ASN A 215 -1.39 7.51 3.82
C ASN A 215 -0.79 6.98 2.52
N CYS A 216 -0.57 5.67 2.38
CA CYS A 216 0.13 5.09 1.23
C CYS A 216 -0.56 5.41 -0.11
N ALA A 217 -1.90 5.50 -0.12
CA ALA A 217 -2.70 5.84 -1.30
C ALA A 217 -2.33 7.20 -1.91
N LYS A 218 -1.98 8.19 -1.07
CA LYS A 218 -1.60 9.55 -1.49
C LYS A 218 -0.34 9.55 -2.37
N ALA A 219 0.50 8.53 -2.21
CA ALA A 219 1.70 8.31 -3.01
C ALA A 219 1.50 7.26 -4.11
N GLY A 220 0.28 6.77 -4.35
CA GLY A 220 0.00 5.77 -5.39
C GLY A 220 0.28 4.31 -4.98
N PHE A 221 0.40 4.03 -3.68
CA PHE A 221 0.55 2.69 -3.14
C PHE A 221 -0.74 2.17 -2.52
N ILE A 222 -0.94 0.86 -2.61
CA ILE A 222 -1.96 0.13 -1.86
C ILE A 222 -1.30 -0.83 -0.87
N ILE A 223 -2.01 -1.16 0.21
CA ILE A 223 -1.71 -2.37 0.99
C ILE A 223 -2.23 -3.54 0.15
N ARG A 224 -1.32 -4.33 -0.43
CA ARG A 224 -1.68 -5.25 -1.52
C ARG A 224 -2.54 -6.42 -1.07
N TYR A 225 -2.20 -6.98 0.07
CA TYR A 225 -2.84 -8.16 0.64
C TYR A 225 -3.53 -7.74 1.93
N VAL A 226 -4.80 -7.37 1.80
CA VAL A 226 -5.64 -6.94 2.93
C VAL A 226 -6.29 -8.15 3.61
N GLN A 227 -6.61 -8.00 4.89
CA GLN A 227 -7.19 -9.06 5.72
C GLN A 227 -8.52 -9.57 5.16
N GLY A 228 -8.71 -10.89 5.12
CA GLY A 228 -9.97 -11.52 4.70
C GLY A 228 -10.17 -11.56 3.17
N LYS A 229 -9.10 -11.33 2.38
CA LYS A 229 -9.11 -11.35 0.91
C LYS A 229 -8.19 -12.42 0.32
N GLU A 230 -7.82 -13.41 1.12
CA GLU A 230 -6.90 -14.49 0.76
C GLU A 230 -7.46 -15.33 -0.40
N ASP A 231 -8.78 -15.54 -0.46
CA ASP A 231 -9.44 -16.29 -1.54
C ASP A 231 -9.36 -15.58 -2.91
N ILE A 232 -9.17 -14.26 -2.90
CA ILE A 232 -9.06 -13.43 -4.10
C ILE A 232 -7.59 -13.29 -4.51
N THR A 233 -6.75 -12.83 -3.60
CA THR A 233 -5.33 -12.52 -3.88
C THR A 233 -4.45 -13.78 -3.91
N GLY A 234 -4.85 -14.81 -3.16
CA GLY A 234 -4.08 -16.02 -2.92
C GLY A 234 -3.02 -15.90 -1.81
N TYR A 235 -2.89 -14.74 -1.16
CA TYR A 235 -1.88 -14.47 -0.13
C TYR A 235 -2.53 -14.07 1.18
N ALA A 236 -1.86 -14.39 2.30
CA ALA A 236 -2.27 -14.00 3.64
C ALA A 236 -2.24 -12.47 3.81
N TYR A 237 -2.76 -11.97 4.92
CA TYR A 237 -2.65 -10.55 5.25
C TYR A 237 -1.19 -10.12 5.41
N GLU A 238 -0.77 -9.10 4.66
CA GLU A 238 0.60 -8.57 4.71
C GLU A 238 0.56 -7.03 4.80
N PRO A 239 0.42 -6.46 6.02
CA PRO A 239 0.34 -5.00 6.21
C PRO A 239 1.59 -4.22 5.76
N TRP A 240 2.72 -4.91 5.58
CA TRP A 240 3.99 -4.33 5.16
C TRP A 240 4.14 -4.24 3.63
N HIS A 241 3.38 -5.04 2.86
CA HIS A 241 3.59 -5.20 1.42
C HIS A 241 2.87 -4.10 0.65
N LEU A 242 3.63 -3.10 0.21
CA LEU A 242 3.12 -2.03 -0.64
C LEU A 242 3.20 -2.42 -2.11
N ARG A 243 2.14 -2.09 -2.86
CA ARG A 243 2.10 -2.21 -4.32
C ARG A 243 1.80 -0.87 -4.97
N TYR A 244 2.69 -0.39 -5.85
CA TYR A 244 2.48 0.82 -6.64
C TYR A 244 1.53 0.55 -7.82
N VAL A 245 0.52 1.41 -7.96
CA VAL A 245 -0.48 1.38 -9.06
C VAL A 245 -0.83 2.77 -9.59
N GLY A 246 -0.17 3.82 -9.10
CA GLY A 246 -0.52 5.21 -9.37
C GLY A 246 -1.61 5.75 -8.43
N THR A 247 -1.66 7.07 -8.27
CA THR A 247 -2.49 7.74 -7.24
C THR A 247 -3.99 7.47 -7.40
N ASP A 248 -4.56 7.71 -8.58
CA ASP A 248 -6.01 7.57 -8.80
C ASP A 248 -6.54 6.17 -8.44
N ILE A 249 -5.82 5.13 -8.88
CA ILE A 249 -6.19 3.74 -8.63
C ILE A 249 -5.99 3.39 -7.16
N ALA A 250 -4.88 3.83 -6.56
CA ALA A 250 -4.59 3.55 -5.17
C ALA A 250 -5.62 4.18 -4.22
N GLU A 251 -6.02 5.43 -4.47
CA GLU A 251 -7.07 6.10 -3.71
C GLU A 251 -8.42 5.38 -3.83
N GLU A 252 -8.81 4.96 -5.04
CA GLU A 252 -10.04 4.20 -5.23
C GLU A 252 -10.02 2.85 -4.49
N ILE A 253 -8.93 2.09 -4.63
CA ILE A 253 -8.78 0.78 -3.96
C ILE A 253 -8.81 0.92 -2.45
N MET A 254 -7.99 1.84 -1.91
CA MET A 254 -7.85 2.01 -0.46
C MET A 254 -9.11 2.62 0.17
N SER A 255 -9.80 3.54 -0.51
CA SER A 255 -11.05 4.12 0.01
C SER A 255 -12.21 3.10 0.06
N LYS A 256 -12.25 2.15 -0.88
CA LYS A 256 -13.27 1.09 -0.93
C LYS A 256 -12.90 -0.16 -0.11
N GLY A 257 -11.64 -0.31 0.32
CA GLY A 257 -11.17 -1.53 0.98
C GLY A 257 -11.24 -2.78 0.08
N ILE A 258 -11.03 -2.59 -1.23
CA ILE A 258 -11.07 -3.67 -2.22
C ILE A 258 -9.66 -4.13 -2.59
N THR A 259 -9.54 -5.22 -3.34
CA THR A 259 -8.26 -5.68 -3.90
C THR A 259 -7.99 -5.08 -5.27
N LEU A 260 -6.75 -5.22 -5.77
CA LEU A 260 -6.42 -4.87 -7.16
C LEU A 260 -7.20 -5.75 -8.15
N GLU A 261 -7.43 -7.02 -7.81
CA GLU A 261 -8.29 -7.92 -8.58
C GLU A 261 -9.73 -7.41 -8.66
N ASP A 262 -10.32 -7.04 -7.52
CA ASP A 262 -11.69 -6.49 -7.45
C ASP A 262 -11.83 -5.22 -8.28
N TYR A 263 -10.81 -4.35 -8.27
CA TYR A 263 -10.78 -3.11 -9.06
C TYR A 263 -10.97 -3.40 -10.56
N PHE A 264 -10.19 -4.34 -11.10
CA PHE A 264 -10.27 -4.69 -12.52
C PHE A 264 -11.55 -5.46 -12.87
N GLN A 265 -12.06 -6.32 -11.98
CA GLN A 265 -13.33 -7.02 -12.21
C GLN A 265 -14.55 -6.07 -12.20
N GLN A 266 -14.56 -5.06 -11.33
CA GLN A 266 -15.63 -4.07 -11.28
C GLN A 266 -15.60 -3.15 -12.49
N ALA A 267 -14.41 -2.72 -12.93
CA ALA A 267 -14.24 -1.91 -14.14
C ALA A 267 -14.80 -2.62 -15.38
N GLU A 268 -14.61 -3.94 -15.49
CA GLU A 268 -15.21 -4.75 -16.57
C GLU A 268 -16.74 -4.79 -16.51
N THR A 269 -17.31 -4.91 -15.32
CA THR A 269 -18.76 -4.98 -15.12
C THR A 269 -19.43 -3.65 -15.48
N ALA A 270 -18.82 -2.52 -15.09
CA ALA A 270 -19.31 -1.18 -15.42
C ALA A 270 -19.22 -0.86 -16.93
N GLN A 271 -18.29 -1.49 -17.66
CA GLN A 271 -18.14 -1.32 -19.11
C GLN A 271 -19.11 -2.18 -19.94
N LYS A 272 -19.76 -3.18 -19.32
CA LYS A 272 -20.73 -4.07 -19.98
C LYS A 272 -22.19 -3.59 -19.81
N GLN A 273 -22.42 -2.53 -19.04
CA GLN A 273 -23.72 -1.88 -18.82
C GLN A 273 -23.85 -0.63 -19.68
#